data_AF-A0A2E9SL32-F1
#
_entry.id   AF-A0A2E9SL32-F1
#
_cell.length_a   1.000
_cell.length_b   1.000
_cell.length_c   1.000
_cell.angle_alpha   90.00
_cell.angle_beta   90.00
_cell.angle_gamma   90.00
#
_symmetry.space_group_name_H-M   'P 1'
#
loop_
_entity.id
_entity.type
_entity.pdbx_description
1 polymer ?
#
loop_
_entity_poly.entity_id
_entity_poly.type
_entity_poly.pdbx_seq_one_letter_code
_entity_poly.pdbx_strand_id
1 'polypeptide(L)'
;MVMLGCESFEEATSLWGELFSALKVTDEDELWAKFLDSEFRSWRSPDLSGYFNAPSSLNAKDYFDFESSLDYPAKQFVADLKAIIQLKKHLTRRQWVSMVESLLRIATASHVFWIAALNIELFEAIKKIMSGSDIDLAKAEFWDRVSKLDYVSYGQYSARAIKAYSTGYLKSRVGINLLVHLINKKDERDVISFESIDKAIDDLSTKLSPEVVGTFWSEYQKIIESDSRIVQGKKGSASNIGEFIRHVLGKRQTSETGLASYDQGYYLAKRGAGAWEVSMGPVAVLTLVHACTHEKSGTSNIEDLFMHIRRYGIELTIQDITSSSLERTLRNLGLVVDSPDAEGGMVLLSPFESLLKVNK
;
A
#
# COMPACT_ATOMS: atom_id res chain seq x y z
N MET A 1 -9.07 3.16 -0.03
CA MET A 1 -8.30 2.52 -1.13
C MET A 1 -9.15 2.32 -2.37
N VAL A 2 -10.20 1.47 -2.38
CA VAL A 2 -11.06 1.30 -3.58
C VAL A 2 -11.60 2.64 -4.10
N MET A 3 -12.21 3.46 -3.24
CA MET A 3 -12.70 4.79 -3.61
C MET A 3 -11.62 5.74 -4.15
N LEU A 4 -10.37 5.60 -3.70
CA LEU A 4 -9.26 6.45 -4.12
C LEU A 4 -8.60 5.94 -5.41
N GLY A 5 -8.65 4.64 -5.66
CA GLY A 5 -7.96 4.00 -6.78
C GLY A 5 -8.80 3.85 -8.05
N CYS A 6 -10.13 3.94 -7.95
CA CYS A 6 -11.03 3.93 -9.10
C CYS A 6 -11.15 5.35 -9.68
N GLU A 7 -11.48 5.44 -10.97
CA GLU A 7 -11.65 6.71 -11.69
C GLU A 7 -13.00 7.36 -11.41
N SER A 8 -13.95 6.61 -10.85
CA SER A 8 -15.29 7.10 -10.52
C SER A 8 -15.88 6.41 -9.28
N PHE A 9 -16.88 7.06 -8.70
CA PHE A 9 -17.66 6.50 -7.60
C PHE A 9 -18.48 5.27 -8.03
N GLU A 10 -18.99 5.27 -9.26
CA GLU A 10 -19.71 4.15 -9.88
C GLU A 10 -18.82 2.92 -10.01
N GLU A 11 -17.60 3.11 -10.54
CA GLU A 11 -16.61 2.05 -10.66
C GLU A 11 -16.21 1.50 -9.28
N ALA A 12 -15.98 2.38 -8.30
CA ALA A 12 -15.67 1.97 -6.93
C ALA A 12 -16.79 1.12 -6.33
N THR A 13 -18.05 1.50 -6.56
CA THR A 13 -19.22 0.78 -6.07
C THR A 13 -19.36 -0.58 -6.77
N SER A 14 -19.13 -0.64 -8.09
CA SER A 14 -19.13 -1.90 -8.85
C SER A 14 -18.08 -2.86 -8.33
N LEU A 15 -16.82 -2.41 -8.24
CA LEU A 15 -15.70 -3.24 -7.78
C LEU A 15 -15.90 -3.73 -6.34
N TRP A 16 -16.48 -2.90 -5.47
CA TRP A 16 -16.79 -3.29 -4.11
C TRP A 16 -17.87 -4.39 -4.05
N GLY A 17 -18.90 -4.29 -4.91
CA GLY A 17 -19.91 -5.33 -5.09
C GLY A 17 -19.36 -6.63 -5.70
N GLU A 18 -18.45 -6.53 -6.66
CA GLU A 18 -17.75 -7.67 -7.27
C GLU A 18 -16.88 -8.40 -6.24
N LEU A 19 -16.09 -7.67 -5.45
CA LEU A 19 -15.29 -8.24 -4.37
C LEU A 19 -16.18 -8.97 -3.35
N PHE A 20 -17.28 -8.33 -2.92
CA PHE A 20 -18.22 -8.95 -1.99
C PHE A 20 -18.82 -10.24 -2.57
N SER A 21 -19.17 -10.24 -3.86
CA SER A 21 -19.70 -11.41 -4.55
C SER A 21 -18.65 -12.52 -4.66
N ALA A 22 -17.41 -12.18 -5.00
CA ALA A 22 -16.29 -13.12 -5.05
C ALA A 22 -15.94 -13.70 -3.67
N LEU A 23 -16.16 -12.94 -2.59
CA LEU A 23 -15.98 -13.39 -1.22
C LEU A 23 -17.10 -14.31 -0.72
N LYS A 24 -18.24 -14.42 -1.41
CA LYS A 24 -19.24 -15.43 -1.08
C LYS A 24 -18.80 -16.81 -1.55
N VAL A 25 -19.30 -17.84 -0.88
CA VAL A 25 -19.25 -19.22 -1.37
C VAL A 25 -20.46 -19.43 -2.28
N THR A 26 -20.22 -19.89 -3.51
CA THR A 26 -21.24 -20.12 -4.54
C THR A 26 -21.20 -21.57 -5.03
N ASP A 27 -22.07 -21.90 -5.97
CA ASP A 27 -22.08 -23.22 -6.61
C ASP A 27 -20.84 -23.51 -7.47
N GLU A 28 -20.05 -22.49 -7.81
CA GLU A 28 -18.80 -22.63 -8.55
C GLU A 28 -17.60 -22.98 -7.64
N ASP A 29 -17.73 -22.83 -6.32
CA ASP A 29 -16.70 -23.20 -5.37
C ASP A 29 -16.55 -24.73 -5.21
N GLU A 30 -15.37 -25.18 -4.77
CA GLU A 30 -15.13 -26.58 -4.48
C GLU A 30 -15.98 -27.12 -3.31
N LEU A 31 -16.22 -28.43 -3.29
CA LEU A 31 -17.04 -29.11 -2.28
C LEU A 31 -16.62 -28.79 -0.84
N TRP A 32 -15.32 -28.64 -0.60
CA TRP A 32 -14.79 -28.31 0.72
C TRP A 32 -15.22 -26.92 1.20
N ALA A 33 -15.20 -25.92 0.32
CA ALA A 33 -15.65 -24.57 0.66
C ALA A 33 -17.16 -24.53 0.95
N LYS A 34 -17.96 -25.27 0.17
CA LYS A 34 -19.40 -25.42 0.40
C LYS A 34 -19.71 -26.10 1.73
N PHE A 35 -18.97 -27.17 2.05
CA PHE A 35 -19.09 -27.86 3.33
C PHE A 35 -18.77 -26.90 4.50
N LEU A 36 -17.63 -26.20 4.46
CA LEU A 36 -17.27 -25.24 5.51
C LEU A 36 -18.29 -24.11 5.66
N ASP A 37 -18.82 -23.57 4.56
CA ASP A 37 -19.87 -22.54 4.62
C ASP A 37 -21.13 -23.08 5.31
N SER A 38 -21.54 -24.32 5.02
CA SER A 38 -22.68 -24.95 5.70
C SER A 38 -22.45 -25.14 7.20
N GLU A 39 -21.26 -25.60 7.60
CA GLU A 39 -20.89 -25.75 9.01
C GLU A 39 -20.89 -24.40 9.73
N PHE A 40 -20.21 -23.38 9.18
CA PHE A 40 -20.15 -22.05 9.77
C PHE A 40 -21.52 -21.37 9.86
N ARG A 41 -22.39 -21.58 8.87
CA ARG A 41 -23.78 -21.08 8.92
C ARG A 41 -24.59 -21.79 9.99
N SER A 42 -24.40 -23.10 10.18
CA SER A 42 -25.10 -23.87 11.22
C SER A 42 -24.72 -23.43 12.64
N TRP A 43 -23.48 -22.97 12.85
CA TRP A 43 -23.01 -22.49 14.15
C TRP A 43 -23.32 -21.01 14.40
N ARG A 44 -23.83 -20.28 13.39
CA ARG A 44 -24.06 -18.84 13.51
C ARG A 44 -25.27 -18.57 14.41
N SER A 45 -25.07 -17.76 15.45
CA SER A 45 -26.17 -17.26 16.28
C SER A 45 -27.20 -16.52 15.41
N PRO A 46 -28.51 -16.65 15.66
CA PRO A 46 -29.56 -15.86 15.00
C PRO A 46 -29.27 -14.36 15.00
N ASP A 47 -28.65 -13.83 16.06
CA ASP A 47 -28.29 -12.41 16.21
C ASP A 47 -27.25 -11.95 15.18
N LEU A 48 -26.46 -12.88 14.61
CA LEU A 48 -25.42 -12.59 13.63
C LEU A 48 -25.88 -12.77 12.18
N SER A 49 -27.14 -13.18 11.96
CA SER A 49 -27.68 -13.46 10.62
C SER A 49 -27.65 -12.24 9.68
N GLY A 50 -27.79 -11.03 10.21
CA GLY A 50 -27.76 -9.77 9.45
C GLY A 50 -26.37 -9.13 9.26
N TYR A 51 -25.29 -9.73 9.76
CA TYR A 51 -23.96 -9.09 9.71
C TYR A 51 -23.21 -9.28 8.39
N PHE A 52 -23.71 -10.15 7.51
CA PHE A 52 -23.09 -10.47 6.20
C PHE A 52 -24.01 -10.03 5.05
N ASN A 53 -24.30 -8.73 5.00
CA ASN A 53 -25.09 -8.15 3.93
C ASN A 53 -24.20 -7.62 2.82
N ALA A 54 -24.79 -7.48 1.63
CA ALA A 54 -24.15 -6.72 0.57
C ALA A 54 -23.76 -5.34 1.11
N PRO A 55 -22.58 -4.84 0.74
CA PRO A 55 -22.15 -3.54 1.22
C PRO A 55 -23.20 -2.50 0.87
N SER A 56 -23.58 -1.68 1.85
CA SER A 56 -24.32 -0.45 1.61
C SER A 56 -23.53 0.42 0.62
N SER A 57 -24.23 1.22 -0.18
CA SER A 57 -23.59 2.17 -1.11
C SER A 57 -22.44 2.89 -0.42
N LEU A 58 -21.29 2.97 -1.09
CA LEU A 58 -20.16 3.77 -0.62
C LEU A 58 -20.65 5.20 -0.35
N ASN A 59 -20.05 5.89 0.62
CA ASN A 59 -20.45 7.26 0.90
C ASN A 59 -19.72 8.20 -0.07
N ALA A 60 -20.47 8.85 -0.97
CA ALA A 60 -19.89 9.74 -1.97
C ALA A 60 -19.06 10.90 -1.37
N LYS A 61 -19.31 11.28 -0.11
CA LYS A 61 -18.51 12.30 0.59
C LYS A 61 -17.09 11.84 0.92
N ASP A 62 -16.85 10.53 0.92
CA ASP A 62 -15.55 9.93 1.19
C ASP A 62 -14.76 9.71 -0.11
N TYR A 63 -15.35 10.02 -1.27
CA TYR A 63 -14.65 10.05 -2.55
C TYR A 63 -13.73 11.27 -2.58
N PHE A 64 -12.46 11.03 -2.88
CA PHE A 64 -11.45 12.07 -3.00
C PHE A 64 -10.84 11.95 -4.38
N ASP A 65 -11.12 12.94 -5.24
CA ASP A 65 -10.51 13.01 -6.56
C ASP A 65 -9.05 13.47 -6.38
N PHE A 66 -8.15 12.49 -6.39
CA PHE A 66 -6.72 12.74 -6.27
C PHE A 66 -6.13 12.91 -7.67
N GLU A 67 -5.17 13.83 -7.81
CA GLU A 67 -4.51 14.18 -9.07
C GLU A 67 -4.29 12.96 -9.99
N SER A 68 -4.95 12.98 -11.15
CA SER A 68 -5.04 11.80 -12.04
C SER A 68 -3.68 11.39 -12.61
N SER A 69 -2.73 12.32 -12.68
CA SER A 69 -1.37 12.11 -13.18
C SER A 69 -0.44 11.40 -12.20
N LEU A 70 -0.77 11.33 -10.91
CA LEU A 70 0.09 10.65 -9.92
C LEU A 70 -0.19 9.14 -9.87
N ASP A 71 0.85 8.34 -9.95
CA ASP A 71 0.79 6.92 -9.57
C ASP A 71 0.81 6.79 -8.04
N TYR A 72 -0.12 6.01 -7.49
CA TYR A 72 -0.16 5.72 -6.06
C TYR A 72 -0.73 4.32 -5.77
N PRO A 73 -0.42 3.73 -4.59
CA PRO A 73 -0.72 2.31 -4.32
C PRO A 73 -2.20 1.92 -4.44
N ALA A 74 -3.12 2.86 -4.23
CA ALA A 74 -4.55 2.57 -4.37
C ALA A 74 -4.99 2.33 -5.82
N LYS A 75 -4.43 3.06 -6.81
CA LYS A 75 -4.65 2.80 -8.26
C LYS A 75 -4.15 1.40 -8.62
N GLN A 76 -2.92 1.08 -8.24
CA GLN A 76 -2.36 -0.26 -8.50
C GLN A 76 -3.15 -1.37 -7.81
N PHE A 77 -3.59 -1.16 -6.57
CA PHE A 77 -4.43 -2.10 -5.84
C PHE A 77 -5.74 -2.39 -6.56
N VAL A 78 -6.41 -1.38 -7.09
CA VAL A 78 -7.67 -1.55 -7.83
C VAL A 78 -7.46 -2.37 -9.10
N ALA A 79 -6.41 -2.08 -9.86
CA ALA A 79 -6.06 -2.86 -11.05
C ALA A 79 -5.76 -4.33 -10.71
N ASP A 80 -4.92 -4.56 -9.70
CA ASP A 80 -4.53 -5.92 -9.28
C ASP A 80 -5.70 -6.69 -8.66
N LEU A 81 -6.59 -6.01 -7.93
CA LEU A 81 -7.76 -6.61 -7.32
C LEU A 81 -8.70 -7.15 -8.41
N LYS A 82 -8.95 -6.39 -9.48
CA LYS A 82 -9.74 -6.86 -10.63
C LYS A 82 -9.11 -8.10 -11.26
N ALA A 83 -7.80 -8.09 -11.50
CA ALA A 83 -7.07 -9.23 -12.05
C ALA A 83 -7.19 -10.49 -11.18
N ILE A 84 -7.15 -10.34 -9.85
CA ILE A 84 -7.27 -11.46 -8.91
C ILE A 84 -8.72 -11.95 -8.79
N ILE A 85 -9.72 -11.07 -8.81
CA ILE A 85 -11.14 -11.45 -8.76
C ILE A 85 -11.49 -12.41 -9.91
N GLN A 86 -10.96 -12.16 -11.11
CA GLN A 86 -11.19 -13.03 -12.28
C GLN A 86 -10.70 -14.47 -12.09
N LEU A 87 -9.74 -14.72 -11.19
CA LEU A 87 -9.24 -16.06 -10.88
C LEU A 87 -10.17 -16.87 -9.96
N LYS A 88 -11.20 -16.26 -9.37
CA LYS A 88 -12.04 -16.87 -8.34
C LYS A 88 -12.63 -18.23 -8.75
N LYS A 89 -13.01 -18.37 -10.02
CA LYS A 89 -13.61 -19.59 -10.59
C LYS A 89 -12.60 -20.68 -10.99
N HIS A 90 -11.31 -20.34 -10.99
CA HIS A 90 -10.23 -21.20 -11.50
C HIS A 90 -9.37 -21.82 -10.40
N LEU A 91 -9.49 -21.29 -9.18
CA LEU A 91 -8.67 -21.68 -8.05
C LEU A 91 -9.55 -22.21 -6.93
N THR A 92 -8.99 -23.08 -6.10
CA THR A 92 -9.63 -23.41 -4.83
C THR A 92 -9.80 -22.15 -3.99
N ARG A 93 -10.81 -22.12 -3.14
CA ARG A 93 -11.06 -21.03 -2.19
C ARG A 93 -9.81 -20.65 -1.40
N ARG A 94 -9.05 -21.65 -0.93
CA ARG A 94 -7.81 -21.42 -0.17
C ARG A 94 -6.74 -20.70 -1.00
N GLN A 95 -6.51 -21.14 -2.24
CA GLN A 95 -5.52 -20.52 -3.13
C GLN A 95 -5.91 -19.07 -3.45
N TRP A 96 -7.16 -18.86 -3.88
CA TRP A 96 -7.66 -17.53 -4.23
C TRP A 96 -7.62 -16.57 -3.04
N VAL A 97 -8.12 -16.98 -1.86
CA VAL A 97 -8.07 -16.17 -0.63
C VAL A 97 -6.62 -15.86 -0.24
N SER A 98 -5.67 -16.77 -0.44
CA SER A 98 -4.25 -16.51 -0.13
C SER A 98 -3.65 -15.43 -1.05
N MET A 99 -4.06 -15.38 -2.32
CA MET A 99 -3.66 -14.31 -3.25
C MET A 99 -4.29 -12.97 -2.87
N VAL A 100 -5.59 -12.96 -2.55
CA VAL A 100 -6.28 -11.75 -2.06
C VAL A 100 -5.64 -11.23 -0.76
N GLU A 101 -5.34 -12.13 0.19
CA GLU A 101 -4.64 -11.79 1.43
C GLU A 101 -3.26 -11.18 1.13
N SER A 102 -2.49 -11.78 0.22
CA SER A 102 -1.19 -11.26 -0.18
C SER A 102 -1.30 -9.86 -0.78
N LEU A 103 -2.25 -9.64 -1.70
CA LEU A 103 -2.49 -8.32 -2.29
C LEU A 103 -2.87 -7.30 -1.22
N LEU A 104 -3.79 -7.64 -0.33
CA LEU A 104 -4.20 -6.75 0.76
C LEU A 104 -3.02 -6.39 1.67
N ARG A 105 -2.14 -7.33 1.96
CA ARG A 105 -0.96 -7.08 2.81
C ARG A 105 -0.04 -6.02 2.19
N ILE A 106 0.34 -6.19 0.93
CA ILE A 106 1.21 -5.21 0.27
C ILE A 106 0.49 -3.88 0.06
N ALA A 107 -0.72 -3.89 -0.50
CA ALA A 107 -1.45 -2.69 -0.85
C ALA A 107 -1.73 -1.80 0.36
N THR A 108 -2.19 -2.37 1.47
CA THR A 108 -2.51 -1.59 2.68
C THR A 108 -1.26 -1.00 3.33
N ALA A 109 -0.16 -1.76 3.42
CA ALA A 109 1.10 -1.25 3.95
C ALA A 109 1.70 -0.16 3.06
N SER A 110 1.71 -0.36 1.73
CA SER A 110 2.17 0.63 0.75
C SER A 110 1.34 1.90 0.80
N HIS A 111 0.02 1.79 0.98
CA HIS A 111 -0.84 2.96 1.13
C HIS A 111 -0.55 3.75 2.41
N VAL A 112 -0.28 3.07 3.53
CA VAL A 112 0.14 3.73 4.77
C VAL A 112 1.51 4.40 4.62
N PHE A 113 2.46 3.74 3.94
CA PHE A 113 3.74 4.37 3.59
C PHE A 113 3.55 5.61 2.73
N TRP A 114 2.71 5.53 1.70
CA TRP A 114 2.40 6.64 0.81
C TRP A 114 1.82 7.85 1.56
N ILE A 115 0.83 7.63 2.44
CA ILE A 115 0.27 8.70 3.27
C ILE A 115 1.35 9.31 4.18
N ALA A 116 2.20 8.48 4.77
CA ALA A 116 3.31 8.93 5.60
C ALA A 116 4.29 9.80 4.80
N ALA A 117 4.69 9.34 3.61
CA ALA A 117 5.58 10.05 2.70
C ALA A 117 4.98 11.38 2.24
N LEU A 118 3.71 11.40 1.82
CA LEU A 118 3.02 12.63 1.42
C LEU A 118 3.04 13.69 2.53
N ASN A 119 2.76 13.29 3.78
CA ASN A 119 2.80 14.23 4.91
C ASN A 119 4.23 14.74 5.17
N ILE A 120 5.23 13.85 5.03
CA ILE A 120 6.63 14.22 5.17
C ILE A 120 7.01 15.27 4.13
N GLU A 121 6.81 14.96 2.84
CA GLU A 121 7.18 15.85 1.74
C GLU A 121 6.38 17.16 1.76
N LEU A 122 5.09 17.12 2.10
CA LEU A 122 4.27 18.34 2.24
C LEU A 122 4.85 19.25 3.34
N PHE A 123 5.21 18.69 4.48
CA PHE A 123 5.81 19.47 5.56
C PHE A 123 7.21 19.98 5.20
N GLU A 124 8.01 19.21 4.45
CA GLU A 124 9.29 19.69 3.92
C GLU A 124 9.11 20.88 2.96
N ALA A 125 8.13 20.83 2.05
CA ALA A 125 7.80 21.93 1.16
C ALA A 125 7.41 23.19 1.94
N ILE A 126 6.53 23.06 2.93
CA ILE A 126 6.14 24.17 3.82
C ILE A 126 7.36 24.76 4.54
N LYS A 127 8.26 23.93 5.10
CA LYS A 127 9.46 24.41 5.78
C LYS A 127 10.41 25.19 4.86
N LYS A 128 10.53 24.79 3.59
CA LYS A 128 11.31 25.54 2.59
C LYS A 128 10.70 26.92 2.36
N ILE A 129 9.39 26.99 2.20
CA ILE A 129 8.66 28.25 2.03
C ILE A 129 8.83 29.15 3.27
N MET A 130 8.70 28.60 4.48
CA MET A 130 8.96 29.32 5.73
C MET A 130 10.39 29.84 5.85
N SER A 131 11.33 29.20 5.14
CA SER A 131 12.75 29.58 5.07
C SER A 131 13.04 30.57 3.92
N GLY A 132 12.01 31.04 3.20
CA GLY A 132 12.10 32.02 2.13
C GLY A 132 12.30 31.44 0.72
N SER A 133 12.12 30.13 0.52
CA SER A 133 12.05 29.57 -0.82
C SER A 133 10.81 30.04 -1.57
N ASP A 134 10.93 30.15 -2.89
CA ASP A 134 9.82 30.42 -3.79
C ASP A 134 8.74 29.31 -3.71
N ILE A 135 7.46 29.69 -3.73
CA ILE A 135 6.33 28.77 -3.54
C ILE A 135 6.22 27.81 -4.73
N ASP A 136 6.35 28.31 -5.96
CA ASP A 136 6.20 27.49 -7.17
C ASP A 136 7.35 26.50 -7.29
N LEU A 137 8.57 26.91 -6.94
CA LEU A 137 9.71 26.00 -6.84
C LEU A 137 9.48 24.90 -5.79
N ALA A 138 8.99 25.26 -4.60
CA ALA A 138 8.73 24.29 -3.54
C ALA A 138 7.64 23.27 -3.94
N LYS A 139 6.60 23.70 -4.65
CA LYS A 139 5.57 22.82 -5.22
C LYS A 139 6.14 21.88 -6.29
N ALA A 140 6.93 22.41 -7.22
CA ALA A 140 7.55 21.60 -8.28
C ALA A 140 8.44 20.50 -7.68
N GLU A 141 9.25 20.85 -6.68
CA GLU A 141 10.09 19.87 -5.96
C GLU A 141 9.26 18.86 -5.16
N PHE A 142 8.14 19.28 -4.57
CA PHE A 142 7.20 18.38 -3.90
C PHE A 142 6.66 17.33 -4.88
N TRP A 143 6.10 17.78 -6.00
CA TRP A 143 5.53 16.89 -7.03
C TRP A 143 6.56 15.94 -7.64
N ASP A 144 7.78 16.43 -7.91
CA ASP A 144 8.87 15.59 -8.38
C ASP A 144 9.19 14.45 -7.39
N ARG A 145 9.26 14.77 -6.09
CA ARG A 145 9.56 13.76 -5.05
C ARG A 145 8.44 12.77 -4.87
N VAL A 146 7.18 13.22 -4.78
CA VAL A 146 6.05 12.33 -4.53
C VAL A 146 5.75 11.40 -5.71
N SER A 147 6.18 11.76 -6.93
CA SER A 147 6.08 10.90 -8.12
C SER A 147 7.08 9.73 -8.15
N LYS A 148 8.11 9.75 -7.30
CA LYS A 148 9.24 8.79 -7.30
C LYS A 148 9.41 8.10 -5.94
N LEU A 149 8.33 7.90 -5.21
CA LEU A 149 8.39 7.37 -3.85
C LEU A 149 8.70 5.88 -3.81
N ASP A 150 9.84 5.56 -3.24
CA ASP A 150 10.22 4.21 -2.84
C ASP A 150 10.35 4.16 -1.30
N TYR A 151 9.78 3.12 -0.68
CA TYR A 151 9.69 3.03 0.79
C TYR A 151 10.72 2.08 1.38
N VAL A 152 10.92 0.95 0.71
CA VAL A 152 11.82 -0.13 1.15
C VAL A 152 12.48 -0.76 -0.06
N SER A 153 13.70 -1.27 0.09
CA SER A 153 14.40 -1.96 -1.00
C SER A 153 14.44 -3.47 -0.73
N TYR A 154 14.26 -4.28 -1.77
CA TYR A 154 14.29 -5.74 -1.65
C TYR A 154 15.64 -6.23 -1.12
N GLY A 155 15.64 -7.27 -0.28
CA GLY A 155 16.85 -7.80 0.35
C GLY A 155 17.49 -6.89 1.42
N GLN A 156 16.89 -5.74 1.72
CA GLN A 156 17.36 -4.84 2.78
C GLN A 156 16.52 -4.97 4.05
N TYR A 157 17.10 -4.57 5.19
CA TYR A 157 16.38 -4.54 6.45
C TYR A 157 15.34 -3.41 6.50
N SER A 158 14.10 -3.76 6.85
CA SER A 158 12.96 -2.82 6.79
C SER A 158 12.81 -1.95 8.04
N ALA A 159 13.38 -2.35 9.18
CA ALA A 159 13.11 -1.72 10.47
C ALA A 159 13.45 -0.22 10.51
N ARG A 160 14.54 0.19 9.84
CA ARG A 160 14.95 1.60 9.77
C ARG A 160 13.95 2.42 8.94
N ALA A 161 13.58 1.92 7.76
CA ALA A 161 12.63 2.58 6.87
C ALA A 161 11.25 2.73 7.52
N ILE A 162 10.71 1.63 8.08
CA ILE A 162 9.42 1.64 8.80
C ILE A 162 9.44 2.69 9.91
N LYS A 163 10.51 2.73 10.71
CA LYS A 163 10.63 3.71 11.79
C LYS A 163 10.74 5.15 11.26
N ALA A 164 11.50 5.36 10.18
CA ALA A 164 11.65 6.68 9.57
C ALA A 164 10.31 7.23 9.09
N TYR A 165 9.54 6.46 8.32
CA TYR A 165 8.22 6.89 7.86
C TYR A 165 7.21 7.06 9.01
N SER A 166 7.20 6.15 9.99
CA SER A 166 6.25 6.22 11.11
C SER A 166 6.49 7.46 12.00
N THR A 167 7.76 7.76 12.30
CA THR A 167 8.12 8.93 13.12
C THR A 167 8.10 10.23 12.33
N GLY A 168 8.47 10.19 11.05
CA GLY A 168 8.37 11.30 10.11
C GLY A 168 6.93 11.76 9.94
N TYR A 169 6.01 10.83 9.66
CA TYR A 169 4.57 11.13 9.56
C TYR A 169 4.05 11.86 10.80
N LEU A 170 4.39 11.37 11.99
CA LEU A 170 3.94 11.99 13.24
C LEU A 170 4.47 13.42 13.39
N LYS A 171 5.77 13.63 13.15
CA LYS A 171 6.42 14.95 13.22
C LYS A 171 5.78 15.92 12.23
N SER A 172 5.62 15.48 10.99
CA SER A 172 5.02 16.29 9.93
C SER A 172 3.56 16.63 10.22
N ARG A 173 2.78 15.66 10.70
CA ARG A 173 1.39 15.91 11.11
C ARG A 173 1.29 16.91 12.25
N VAL A 174 2.17 16.82 13.26
CA VAL A 174 2.24 17.81 14.34
C VAL A 174 2.59 19.20 13.79
N GLY A 175 3.57 19.27 12.89
CA GLY A 175 3.99 20.52 12.25
C GLY A 175 2.86 21.16 11.44
N ILE A 176 2.25 20.42 10.52
CA ILE A 176 1.13 20.90 9.68
C ILE A 176 -0.04 21.35 10.57
N ASN A 177 -0.45 20.55 11.56
CA ASN A 177 -1.56 20.91 12.44
C ASN A 177 -1.26 22.14 13.30
N LEU A 178 -0.02 22.27 13.81
CA LEU A 178 0.38 23.45 14.56
C LEU A 178 0.35 24.69 13.68
N LEU A 179 0.82 24.59 12.44
CA LEU A 179 0.80 25.70 11.51
C LEU A 179 -0.64 26.14 11.20
N VAL A 180 -1.52 25.19 10.87
CA VAL A 180 -2.96 25.42 10.69
C VAL A 180 -3.55 26.13 11.92
N HIS A 181 -3.22 25.65 13.13
CA HIS A 181 -3.70 26.26 14.37
C HIS A 181 -3.24 27.72 14.54
N LEU A 182 -1.96 28.00 14.28
CA LEU A 182 -1.40 29.35 14.43
C LEU A 182 -1.98 30.33 13.39
N ILE A 183 -2.16 29.90 12.15
CA ILE A 183 -2.81 30.69 11.10
C ILE A 183 -4.27 30.99 11.49
N ASN A 184 -5.03 29.96 11.86
CA ASN A 184 -6.44 30.14 12.23
C ASN A 184 -6.64 31.03 13.46
N LYS A 185 -5.68 31.01 14.40
CA LYS A 185 -5.69 31.87 15.60
C LYS A 185 -5.44 33.33 15.24
N LYS A 186 -4.56 33.59 14.27
CA LYS A 186 -4.23 34.95 13.82
C LYS A 186 -5.37 35.57 12.99
N ASP A 187 -5.96 34.80 12.10
CA ASP A 187 -6.95 35.30 11.13
C ASP A 187 -8.40 35.23 11.65
N GLU A 188 -8.60 34.97 12.95
CA GLU A 188 -9.92 34.94 13.63
C GLU A 188 -11.04 34.20 12.85
N ARG A 189 -10.73 32.97 12.38
CA ARG A 189 -11.60 31.97 11.69
C ARG A 189 -11.59 31.96 10.17
N ASP A 190 -10.44 31.65 9.58
CA ASP A 190 -10.43 30.97 8.29
C ASP A 190 -10.23 29.46 8.46
N VAL A 191 -10.95 28.68 7.64
CA VAL A 191 -10.74 27.23 7.50
C VAL A 191 -9.74 27.05 6.36
N ILE A 192 -8.59 26.45 6.63
CA ILE A 192 -7.67 26.03 5.57
C ILE A 192 -8.37 24.92 4.77
N SER A 193 -8.50 25.15 3.46
CA SER A 193 -9.15 24.22 2.56
C SER A 193 -8.15 23.13 2.14
N PHE A 194 -8.48 21.88 2.43
CA PHE A 194 -7.73 20.70 1.95
C PHE A 194 -8.40 20.04 0.74
N GLU A 195 -9.09 20.84 -0.09
CA GLU A 195 -9.69 20.37 -1.35
C GLU A 195 -8.66 19.77 -2.31
N SER A 196 -7.45 20.34 -2.36
CA SER A 196 -6.30 19.78 -3.07
C SER A 196 -5.00 20.08 -2.33
N ILE A 197 -3.93 19.33 -2.64
CA ILE A 197 -2.62 19.54 -2.03
C ILE A 197 -2.04 20.89 -2.45
N ASP A 198 -2.15 21.27 -3.73
CA ASP A 198 -1.65 22.58 -4.20
C ASP A 198 -2.35 23.74 -3.49
N LYS A 199 -3.67 23.66 -3.36
CA LYS A 199 -4.45 24.68 -2.65
C LYS A 199 -4.08 24.73 -1.17
N ALA A 200 -3.83 23.57 -0.55
CA ALA A 200 -3.34 23.54 0.83
C ALA A 200 -1.96 24.20 0.96
N ILE A 201 -1.04 23.98 0.01
CA ILE A 201 0.27 24.66 0.00
C ILE A 201 0.08 26.16 -0.18
N ASP A 202 -0.75 26.61 -1.11
CA ASP A 202 -1.04 28.04 -1.35
C ASP A 202 -1.67 28.72 -0.14
N ASP A 203 -2.73 28.14 0.41
CA ASP A 203 -3.46 28.68 1.56
C ASP A 203 -2.54 28.79 2.78
N LEU A 204 -1.70 27.76 3.02
CA LEU A 204 -0.73 27.80 4.10
C LEU A 204 0.32 28.88 3.85
N SER A 205 0.86 28.97 2.63
CA SER A 205 1.99 29.83 2.28
C SER A 205 1.63 31.31 2.26
N THR A 206 0.48 31.67 1.70
CA THR A 206 -0.01 33.05 1.62
C THR A 206 -0.29 33.67 2.99
N LYS A 207 -0.55 32.83 3.99
CA LYS A 207 -0.88 33.25 5.37
C LYS A 207 0.32 33.22 6.32
N LEU A 208 1.50 32.79 5.84
CA LEU A 208 2.75 32.85 6.60
C LEU A 208 3.17 34.31 6.84
N SER A 209 3.16 34.75 8.09
CA SER A 209 3.85 35.99 8.50
C SER A 209 5.07 35.68 9.36
N PRO A 210 6.05 36.61 9.46
CA PRO A 210 7.23 36.43 10.31
C PRO A 210 6.88 36.09 11.77
N GLU A 211 5.79 36.63 12.29
CA GLU A 211 5.27 36.32 13.63
C GLU A 211 4.81 34.85 13.76
N VAL A 212 4.06 34.35 12.76
CA VAL A 212 3.61 32.95 12.74
C VAL A 212 4.80 32.01 12.65
N VAL A 213 5.76 32.30 11.76
CA VAL A 213 6.98 31.50 11.58
C VAL A 213 7.82 31.47 12.85
N GLY A 214 8.04 32.64 13.49
CA GLY A 214 8.80 32.73 14.74
C GLY A 214 8.14 31.95 15.88
N THR A 215 6.83 32.08 16.03
CA THR A 215 6.06 31.34 17.06
C THR A 215 6.07 29.85 16.78
N PHE A 216 5.92 29.45 15.52
CA PHE A 216 5.90 28.06 15.09
C PHE A 216 7.13 27.29 15.56
N TRP A 217 8.34 27.78 15.29
CA TRP A 217 9.56 27.05 15.64
C TRP A 217 9.73 26.86 17.15
N SER A 218 9.40 27.90 17.94
CA SER A 218 9.37 27.81 19.40
C SER A 218 8.41 26.71 19.89
N GLU A 219 7.16 26.77 19.44
CA GLU A 219 6.12 25.84 19.93
C GLU A 219 6.32 24.42 19.40
N TYR A 220 6.74 24.27 18.14
CA TYR A 220 7.03 22.98 17.54
C TYR A 220 8.14 22.27 18.31
N GLN A 221 9.23 22.96 18.64
CA GLN A 221 10.32 22.36 19.41
C GLN A 221 9.85 21.93 20.81
N LYS A 222 9.08 22.77 21.51
CA LYS A 222 8.49 22.42 22.81
C LYS A 222 7.62 21.16 22.73
N ILE A 223 6.77 21.05 21.70
CA ILE A 223 5.89 19.88 21.52
C ILE A 223 6.72 18.62 21.27
N ILE A 224 7.72 18.68 20.39
CA ILE A 224 8.59 17.55 20.08
C ILE A 224 9.41 17.12 21.31
N GLU A 225 9.88 18.06 22.12
CA GLU A 225 10.67 17.75 23.32
C GLU A 225 9.81 17.29 24.51
N SER A 226 8.51 17.61 24.53
CA SER A 226 7.60 17.28 25.63
C SER A 226 7.50 15.78 25.93
N ASP A 227 7.62 14.92 24.91
CA ASP A 227 7.61 13.47 25.07
C ASP A 227 8.55 12.78 24.08
N SER A 228 9.80 12.60 24.51
CA SER A 228 10.82 11.92 23.71
C SER A 228 10.44 10.49 23.30
N ARG A 229 9.57 9.79 24.03
CA ARG A 229 9.15 8.42 23.67
C ARG A 229 8.19 8.42 22.50
N ILE A 230 7.30 9.41 22.41
CA ILE A 230 6.40 9.60 21.27
C ILE A 230 7.21 9.92 20.01
N VAL A 231 8.15 10.86 20.11
CA VAL A 231 9.00 11.29 18.97
C VAL A 231 9.94 10.19 18.48
N GLN A 232 10.42 9.34 19.39
CA GLN A 232 11.20 8.15 19.03
C GLN A 232 10.36 6.99 18.48
N GLY A 233 9.02 7.13 18.41
CA GLY A 233 8.10 6.11 17.94
C GLY A 233 7.98 4.90 18.87
N LYS A 234 8.26 5.07 20.18
CA LYS A 234 8.19 3.99 21.19
C LYS A 234 6.81 3.83 21.82
N LYS A 235 5.88 4.77 21.60
CA LYS A 235 4.47 4.72 22.02
C LYS A 235 3.61 5.62 21.14
N GLY A 236 2.29 5.45 21.19
CA GLY A 236 1.32 6.27 20.43
C GLY A 236 1.25 5.92 18.95
N SER A 237 0.69 6.83 18.14
CA SER A 237 0.35 6.56 16.74
C SER A 237 1.53 6.11 15.87
N ALA A 238 2.73 6.68 16.07
CA ALA A 238 3.93 6.25 15.32
C ALA A 238 4.32 4.79 15.65
N SER A 239 4.16 4.36 16.90
CA SER A 239 4.38 2.94 17.27
C SER A 239 3.35 2.05 16.62
N ASN A 240 2.08 2.46 16.60
CA ASN A 240 0.99 1.70 15.99
C ASN A 240 1.17 1.55 14.48
N ILE A 241 1.58 2.61 13.78
CA ILE A 241 1.87 2.57 12.34
C ILE A 241 3.05 1.62 12.06
N GLY A 242 4.15 1.74 12.81
CA GLY A 242 5.30 0.88 12.63
C GLY A 242 4.99 -0.59 12.91
N GLU A 243 4.18 -0.86 13.93
CA GLU A 243 3.71 -2.20 14.25
C GLU A 243 2.78 -2.76 13.19
N PHE A 244 1.81 -1.97 12.71
CA PHE A 244 0.90 -2.34 11.64
C PHE A 244 1.67 -2.75 10.38
N ILE A 245 2.57 -1.90 9.88
CA ILE A 245 3.34 -2.18 8.66
C ILE A 245 4.17 -3.46 8.83
N ARG A 246 4.88 -3.59 9.96
CA ARG A 246 5.70 -4.77 10.25
C ARG A 246 4.84 -6.03 10.33
N HIS A 247 3.66 -5.96 10.97
CA HIS A 247 2.79 -7.11 11.17
C HIS A 247 2.16 -7.56 9.86
N VAL A 248 1.62 -6.62 9.07
CA VAL A 248 0.90 -6.92 7.82
C VAL A 248 1.85 -7.47 6.75
N LEU A 249 3.04 -6.89 6.59
CA LEU A 249 4.01 -7.40 5.62
C LEU A 249 4.75 -8.65 6.14
N GLY A 250 4.85 -8.82 7.45
CA GLY A 250 5.65 -9.87 8.10
C GLY A 250 5.13 -11.28 7.89
N LYS A 251 6.05 -12.19 7.58
CA LYS A 251 5.82 -13.63 7.66
C LYS A 251 5.40 -14.01 9.09
N ARG A 252 4.23 -14.64 9.24
CA ARG A 252 3.73 -15.15 10.52
C ARG A 252 4.79 -16.02 11.19
N GLN A 253 5.05 -15.74 12.45
CA GLN A 253 5.96 -16.52 13.29
C GLN A 253 5.10 -17.51 14.07
N THR A 254 5.40 -18.80 13.96
CA THR A 254 4.70 -19.87 14.66
C THR A 254 5.69 -20.71 15.44
N SER A 255 5.30 -21.16 16.63
CA SER A 255 6.04 -22.15 17.42
C SER A 255 5.93 -23.56 16.83
N GLU A 256 4.95 -23.80 15.95
CA GLU A 256 4.71 -25.09 15.31
C GLU A 256 5.42 -25.16 13.96
N THR A 257 6.43 -26.00 13.85
CA THR A 257 7.28 -26.15 12.65
C THR A 257 6.47 -26.52 11.40
N GLY A 258 5.40 -27.31 11.54
CA GLY A 258 4.50 -27.70 10.45
C GLY A 258 3.62 -26.56 9.91
N LEU A 259 3.42 -25.49 10.68
CA LEU A 259 2.62 -24.34 10.27
C LEU A 259 3.45 -23.22 9.61
N ALA A 260 4.78 -23.32 9.65
CA ALA A 260 5.68 -22.29 9.11
C ALA A 260 5.60 -22.13 7.59
N SER A 261 5.08 -23.14 6.89
CA SER A 261 4.86 -23.17 5.44
C SER A 261 3.48 -22.64 5.01
N TYR A 262 2.56 -22.39 5.95
CA TYR A 262 1.20 -21.94 5.64
C TYR A 262 1.12 -20.47 5.24
N ASP A 263 2.03 -19.65 5.75
CA ASP A 263 2.09 -18.23 5.38
C ASP A 263 3.08 -18.02 4.23
N GLN A 264 2.53 -17.82 3.03
CA GLN A 264 3.29 -17.67 1.79
C GLN A 264 3.01 -16.33 1.08
N GLY A 265 2.12 -15.50 1.62
CA GLY A 265 1.75 -14.18 1.08
C GLY A 265 2.45 -13.02 1.76
N TYR A 266 3.65 -13.25 2.32
CA TYR A 266 4.40 -12.23 3.06
C TYR A 266 5.35 -11.42 2.17
N TYR A 267 5.74 -10.25 2.68
CA TYR A 267 6.66 -9.29 2.04
C TYR A 267 7.85 -8.88 2.95
N LEU A 268 7.87 -9.35 4.20
CA LEU A 268 9.02 -9.33 5.09
C LEU A 268 9.24 -10.72 5.70
N ALA A 269 10.50 -11.16 5.80
CA ALA A 269 10.86 -12.37 6.52
C ALA A 269 12.05 -12.10 7.44
N LYS A 270 12.21 -12.91 8.48
CA LYS A 270 13.40 -12.83 9.32
C LYS A 270 14.59 -13.49 8.64
N ARG A 271 15.72 -12.79 8.61
CA ARG A 271 17.02 -13.35 8.26
C ARG A 271 17.66 -13.93 9.53
N GLY A 272 17.68 -15.26 9.63
CA GLY A 272 18.14 -15.97 10.84
C GLY A 272 17.27 -15.64 12.06
N ALA A 273 17.90 -15.45 13.23
CA ALA A 273 17.20 -15.19 14.49
C ALA A 273 16.73 -13.74 14.69
N GLY A 274 17.12 -12.80 13.82
CA GLY A 274 17.14 -11.38 14.17
C GLY A 274 16.17 -10.51 13.36
N ALA A 275 16.68 -9.96 12.26
CA ALA A 275 16.12 -8.78 11.61
C ALA A 275 15.14 -9.14 10.48
N TRP A 276 14.12 -8.29 10.32
CA TRP A 276 13.17 -8.36 9.21
C TRP A 276 13.78 -7.76 7.96
N GLU A 277 13.84 -8.57 6.91
CA GLU A 277 14.34 -8.24 5.57
C GLU A 277 13.18 -8.25 4.59
N VAL A 278 13.20 -7.34 3.62
CA VAL A 278 12.23 -7.29 2.53
C VAL A 278 12.44 -8.51 1.65
N SER A 279 11.42 -9.37 1.58
CA SER A 279 11.45 -10.65 0.88
C SER A 279 10.05 -11.11 0.57
N MET A 280 9.86 -11.88 -0.48
CA MET A 280 8.52 -12.29 -0.93
C MET A 280 8.31 -13.79 -0.74
N GLY A 281 7.15 -14.15 -0.21
CA GLY A 281 6.72 -15.55 -0.18
C GLY A 281 6.23 -16.04 -1.56
N PRO A 282 6.14 -17.36 -1.78
CA PRO A 282 5.73 -17.91 -3.08
C PRO A 282 4.37 -17.41 -3.59
N VAL A 283 3.38 -17.28 -2.70
CA VAL A 283 2.05 -16.75 -3.09
C VAL A 283 2.13 -15.26 -3.40
N ALA A 284 2.97 -14.50 -2.70
CA ALA A 284 3.20 -13.09 -3.02
C ALA A 284 3.78 -12.90 -4.42
N VAL A 285 4.80 -13.69 -4.77
CA VAL A 285 5.41 -13.69 -6.11
C VAL A 285 4.38 -14.10 -7.17
N LEU A 286 3.66 -15.20 -6.96
CA LEU A 286 2.61 -15.67 -7.87
C LEU A 286 1.52 -14.61 -8.10
N THR A 287 1.10 -13.93 -7.03
CA THR A 287 0.08 -12.88 -7.07
C THR A 287 0.54 -11.69 -7.90
N LEU A 288 1.76 -11.21 -7.68
CA LEU A 288 2.30 -10.06 -8.39
C LEU A 288 2.60 -10.38 -9.86
N VAL A 289 3.10 -11.59 -10.17
CA VAL A 289 3.33 -12.00 -11.57
C VAL A 289 2.00 -12.13 -12.32
N HIS A 290 0.97 -12.73 -11.71
CA HIS A 290 -0.36 -12.78 -12.30
C HIS A 290 -0.87 -11.36 -12.59
N ALA A 291 -0.86 -10.48 -11.59
CA ALA A 291 -1.35 -9.12 -11.75
C ALA A 291 -0.56 -8.32 -12.79
N CYS A 292 0.77 -8.48 -12.84
CA CYS A 292 1.63 -7.82 -13.81
C CYS A 292 1.40 -8.28 -15.25
N THR A 293 1.06 -9.56 -15.45
CA THR A 293 0.86 -10.16 -16.78
C THR A 293 -0.59 -10.12 -17.26
N HIS A 294 -1.52 -9.80 -16.38
CA HIS A 294 -2.95 -9.76 -16.68
C HIS A 294 -3.27 -8.64 -17.69
N GLU A 295 -4.08 -8.97 -18.70
CA GLU A 295 -4.56 -8.06 -19.76
C GLU A 295 -3.50 -7.29 -20.58
N LYS A 296 -2.20 -7.58 -20.41
CA LYS A 296 -1.14 -7.06 -21.29
C LYS A 296 -1.18 -7.75 -22.65
N SER A 297 -1.21 -6.96 -23.73
CA SER A 297 -1.28 -7.44 -25.12
C SER A 297 0.07 -7.95 -25.68
N GLY A 298 1.00 -8.36 -24.82
CA GLY A 298 2.36 -8.79 -25.21
C GLY A 298 3.11 -9.51 -24.09
N THR A 299 4.32 -10.00 -24.40
CA THR A 299 5.20 -10.65 -23.44
C THR A 299 5.70 -9.64 -22.41
N SER A 300 5.43 -9.89 -21.12
CA SER A 300 6.02 -9.10 -20.05
C SER A 300 7.41 -9.64 -19.70
N ASN A 301 8.33 -8.77 -19.32
CA ASN A 301 9.68 -9.14 -18.92
C ASN A 301 9.92 -8.89 -17.41
N ILE A 302 11.12 -9.17 -16.92
CA ILE A 302 11.42 -8.98 -15.49
C ILE A 302 11.41 -7.49 -15.06
N GLU A 303 11.72 -6.56 -15.96
CA GLU A 303 11.66 -5.13 -15.68
C GLU A 303 10.21 -4.65 -15.53
N ASP A 304 9.27 -5.19 -16.29
CA ASP A 304 7.84 -4.98 -16.09
C ASP A 304 7.41 -5.38 -14.67
N LEU A 305 7.89 -6.53 -14.17
CA LEU A 305 7.60 -6.97 -12.81
C LEU A 305 8.20 -6.02 -11.77
N PHE A 306 9.43 -5.54 -12.00
CA PHE A 306 10.05 -4.56 -11.11
C PHE A 306 9.26 -3.27 -11.05
N MET A 307 8.85 -2.73 -12.20
CA MET A 307 8.01 -1.55 -12.25
C MET A 307 6.66 -1.77 -11.56
N HIS A 308 6.05 -2.95 -11.75
CA HIS A 308 4.81 -3.32 -11.06
C HIS A 308 4.98 -3.34 -9.54
N ILE A 309 6.06 -3.97 -9.04
CA ILE A 309 6.37 -4.02 -7.62
C ILE A 309 6.70 -2.63 -7.06
N ARG A 310 7.40 -1.81 -7.86
CA ARG A 310 7.76 -0.44 -7.49
C ARG A 310 6.55 0.47 -7.30
N ARG A 311 5.42 0.21 -7.97
CA ARG A 311 4.16 0.93 -7.71
C ARG A 311 3.59 0.67 -6.31
N TYR A 312 4.06 -0.37 -5.63
CA TYR A 312 3.84 -0.59 -4.19
C TYR A 312 4.97 -0.03 -3.31
N GLY A 313 5.92 0.69 -3.89
CA GLY A 313 7.07 1.33 -3.24
C GLY A 313 8.11 0.35 -2.68
N ILE A 314 8.22 -0.83 -3.29
CA ILE A 314 9.37 -1.71 -3.09
C ILE A 314 10.34 -1.51 -4.25
N GLU A 315 11.54 -1.06 -3.96
CA GLU A 315 12.62 -0.89 -4.93
C GLU A 315 13.32 -2.23 -5.21
N LEU A 316 13.51 -2.54 -6.50
CA LEU A 316 14.26 -3.70 -6.99
C LEU A 316 15.11 -3.31 -8.19
N THR A 317 16.30 -3.90 -8.27
CA THR A 317 17.19 -3.86 -9.43
C THR A 317 17.53 -5.27 -9.91
N ILE A 318 18.06 -5.40 -11.12
CA ILE A 318 18.53 -6.69 -11.67
C ILE A 318 19.57 -7.35 -10.75
N GLN A 319 20.40 -6.54 -10.08
CA GLN A 319 21.43 -7.01 -9.14
C GLN A 319 20.80 -7.69 -7.92
N ASP A 320 19.61 -7.23 -7.49
CA ASP A 320 18.89 -7.80 -6.36
C ASP A 320 18.26 -9.16 -6.68
N ILE A 321 18.08 -9.48 -7.96
CA ILE A 321 17.52 -10.77 -8.40
C ILE A 321 18.57 -11.84 -8.57
N THR A 322 19.76 -11.52 -9.08
CA THR A 322 20.77 -12.51 -9.43
C THR A 322 21.14 -13.37 -8.22
N SER A 323 20.88 -14.69 -8.28
CA SER A 323 21.09 -15.66 -7.20
C SER A 323 20.26 -15.40 -5.92
N SER A 324 19.20 -14.62 -6.01
CA SER A 324 18.32 -14.29 -4.88
C SER A 324 17.31 -15.40 -4.58
N SER A 325 16.61 -15.28 -3.43
CA SER A 325 15.42 -16.08 -3.16
C SER A 325 14.26 -15.79 -4.11
N LEU A 326 14.18 -14.58 -4.67
CA LEU A 326 13.12 -14.20 -5.61
C LEU A 326 13.32 -14.92 -6.94
N GLU A 327 14.53 -14.90 -7.51
CA GLU A 327 14.84 -15.63 -8.75
C GLU A 327 14.52 -17.11 -8.62
N ARG A 328 14.99 -17.73 -7.55
CA ARG A 328 14.70 -19.15 -7.28
C ARG A 328 13.20 -19.42 -7.14
N THR A 329 12.44 -18.50 -6.52
CA THR A 329 10.99 -18.64 -6.40
C THR A 329 10.30 -18.52 -7.76
N LEU A 330 10.68 -17.53 -8.57
CA LEU A 330 10.20 -17.35 -9.94
C LEU A 330 10.46 -18.61 -10.79
N ARG A 331 11.68 -19.16 -10.75
CA ARG A 331 12.05 -20.38 -11.48
C ARG A 331 11.32 -21.62 -10.95
N ASN A 332 11.26 -21.81 -9.64
CA ASN A 332 10.59 -22.97 -9.02
C ASN A 332 9.08 -23.01 -9.30
N LEU A 333 8.45 -21.84 -9.44
CA LEU A 333 7.04 -21.72 -9.78
C LEU A 333 6.79 -21.74 -11.30
N GLY A 334 7.84 -21.83 -12.13
CA GLY A 334 7.73 -21.80 -13.59
C GLY A 334 7.21 -20.47 -14.13
N LEU A 335 7.49 -19.37 -13.44
CA LEU A 335 6.98 -18.03 -13.77
C LEU A 335 7.90 -17.24 -14.71
N VAL A 336 9.08 -17.76 -15.02
CA VAL A 336 10.07 -17.11 -15.88
C VAL A 336 10.74 -18.10 -16.83
N VAL A 337 11.13 -17.61 -18.00
CA VAL A 337 11.98 -18.31 -18.97
C VAL A 337 13.10 -17.37 -19.39
N ASP A 338 14.32 -17.89 -19.48
CA ASP A 338 15.48 -17.12 -19.95
C ASP A 338 15.29 -16.77 -21.44
N SER A 339 15.46 -15.49 -21.77
CA SER A 339 15.36 -14.99 -23.14
C SER A 339 16.41 -13.92 -23.39
N PRO A 340 17.36 -14.14 -24.31
CA PRO A 340 18.41 -13.16 -24.62
C PRO A 340 17.85 -11.89 -25.29
N ASP A 341 16.65 -11.97 -25.86
CA ASP A 341 15.97 -10.88 -26.56
C ASP A 341 15.08 -10.04 -25.62
N ALA A 342 14.92 -10.42 -24.37
CA ALA A 342 14.12 -9.70 -23.38
C ALA A 342 14.98 -8.75 -22.53
N GLU A 343 14.47 -7.54 -22.27
CA GLU A 343 15.06 -6.62 -21.30
C GLU A 343 15.14 -7.29 -19.91
N GLY A 344 16.32 -7.25 -19.28
CA GLY A 344 16.63 -7.99 -18.05
C GLY A 344 16.83 -9.51 -18.21
N GLY A 345 16.79 -10.05 -19.43
CA GLY A 345 17.18 -11.44 -19.74
C GLY A 345 16.14 -12.53 -19.41
N MET A 346 14.96 -12.17 -18.92
CA MET A 346 13.90 -13.11 -18.57
C MET A 346 12.52 -12.61 -19.03
N VAL A 347 11.73 -13.52 -19.58
CA VAL A 347 10.31 -13.30 -19.91
C VAL A 347 9.45 -13.89 -18.79
N LEU A 348 8.41 -13.15 -18.37
CA LEU A 348 7.40 -13.63 -17.43
C LEU A 348 6.40 -14.53 -18.14
N LEU A 349 6.06 -15.64 -17.51
CA LEU A 349 4.96 -16.49 -17.90
C LEU A 349 3.73 -16.18 -17.03
N SER A 350 2.59 -15.93 -17.67
CA SER A 350 1.34 -15.75 -16.94
C SER A 350 0.90 -17.10 -16.35
N PRO A 351 0.82 -17.23 -15.01
CA PRO A 351 0.62 -18.53 -14.35
C PRO A 351 -0.73 -19.17 -14.64
N PHE A 352 -1.72 -18.39 -15.08
CA PHE A 352 -3.10 -18.82 -15.26
C PHE A 352 -3.63 -18.58 -16.67
N GLU A 353 -2.77 -18.25 -17.63
CA GLU A 353 -3.16 -17.92 -19.01
C GLU A 353 -3.98 -19.03 -19.67
N SER A 354 -3.55 -20.29 -19.48
CA SER A 354 -4.28 -21.46 -19.99
C SER A 354 -5.67 -21.61 -19.36
N LEU A 355 -5.84 -21.26 -18.08
CA LEU A 355 -7.13 -21.33 -17.39
C LEU A 355 -8.09 -20.24 -17.87
N LEU A 356 -7.55 -19.05 -18.18
CA LEU A 356 -8.33 -17.90 -18.64
C LEU A 356 -8.72 -17.99 -20.12
N LYS A 357 -7.89 -18.59 -20.98
CA LYS A 357 -8.16 -18.76 -22.42
C LYS A 357 -9.24 -19.79 -22.75
N VAL A 358 -9.50 -20.76 -21.88
CA VAL A 358 -10.51 -21.82 -22.11
C VAL A 358 -11.96 -21.28 -22.10
N ASN A 359 -12.18 -20.01 -21.73
CA ASN A 359 -13.51 -19.41 -21.60
C ASN A 359 -13.70 -18.08 -22.36
N LYS A 360 -12.86 -17.78 -23.35
CA LYS A 360 -13.20 -16.85 -24.44
C LYS A 360 -13.66 -17.67 -25.64
#